data_AF-A0A135LWH4-F1
#
_entry.id   AF-A0A135LWH4-F1
#
_cell.length_a   1.000
_cell.length_b   1.000
_cell.length_c   1.000
_cell.angle_alpha   90.00
_cell.angle_beta   90.00
_cell.angle_gamma   90.00
#
_symmetry.space_group_name_H-M   'P 1'
#
loop_
_entity.id
_entity.type
_entity.pdbx_description
1 polymer ?
#
loop_
_entity_poly.entity_id
_entity_poly.type
_entity_poly.pdbx_seq_one_letter_code
_entity_poly.pdbx_strand_id
1 'polypeptide(L)'
;MLGWLEPTSENEGSCATWLPELFPSDTVELSEGYPLKPISSPLLSKQVEELVAQLSKTHEVMAQHNTTNVPDFDMSLAKSVFTVPNFEYFLGVYAYSIRSYHPILHIPTFRYDHVTLPLLLAIFLLGALVSAPMDHAVSARHFFHVSEEFIFNHPTFRQLLLGSNTPKDPTIQSIEVLQAALTILFIQSGINDQSTRRRIRVEKSPLLSAAVRLSGVLRVKHRISITDYTAEDWSLFIERETCIR
;
A
#
# COMPACT_ATOMS: atom_id res chain seq x y z
N MET A 1 23.88 37.00 35.50
CA MET A 1 22.98 37.31 34.38
C MET A 1 23.08 36.15 33.39
N LEU A 2 22.09 35.27 33.39
CA LEU A 2 21.57 34.45 32.27
C LEU A 2 20.85 33.24 32.89
N GLY A 3 19.53 33.38 32.93
CA GLY A 3 18.61 32.44 33.52
C GLY A 3 18.34 31.22 32.65
N TRP A 4 17.98 30.17 33.34
CA TRP A 4 17.30 28.98 32.89
C TRP A 4 16.08 29.33 32.02
N LEU A 5 15.93 28.64 30.89
CA LEU A 5 14.67 28.59 30.14
C LEU A 5 14.09 27.18 30.28
N GLU A 6 12.93 27.14 30.91
CA GLU A 6 12.05 26.00 31.09
C GLU A 6 11.54 25.44 29.75
N PRO A 7 11.12 24.16 29.71
CA PRO A 7 10.53 23.56 28.52
C PRO A 7 9.07 24.01 28.36
N THR A 8 8.76 24.74 27.30
CA THR A 8 7.39 25.11 26.95
C THR A 8 6.63 23.88 26.45
N SER A 9 5.57 23.54 27.17
CA SER A 9 4.54 22.57 26.79
C SER A 9 3.63 23.16 25.71
N GLU A 10 3.88 22.81 24.45
CA GLU A 10 2.89 22.93 23.38
C GLU A 10 2.86 21.62 22.62
N ASN A 11 2.02 20.72 23.12
CA ASN A 11 1.61 19.48 22.46
C ASN A 11 0.25 19.75 21.82
N GLU A 12 0.25 20.43 20.68
CA GLU A 12 -0.92 20.52 19.80
C GLU A 12 -0.63 19.76 18.51
N GLY A 13 -1.63 18.98 18.09
CA GLY A 13 -1.53 17.96 17.04
C GLY A 13 -0.92 18.49 15.74
N SER A 14 0.38 18.26 15.58
CA SER A 14 1.09 18.51 14.33
C SER A 14 0.72 17.41 13.33
N CYS A 15 -0.42 17.62 12.67
CA CYS A 15 -0.73 17.00 11.38
C CYS A 15 0.47 17.25 10.45
N ALA A 16 0.91 16.22 9.73
CA ALA A 16 2.10 16.30 8.90
C ALA A 16 1.94 17.45 7.89
N THR A 17 2.69 18.53 8.07
CA THR A 17 2.52 19.81 7.37
C THR A 17 2.73 19.74 5.86
N TRP A 18 3.26 18.63 5.35
CA TRP A 18 3.52 18.39 3.93
C TRP A 18 2.41 17.57 3.24
N LEU A 19 1.45 16.99 3.97
CA LEU A 19 0.34 16.22 3.37
C LEU A 19 -0.69 17.11 2.63
N PRO A 20 -1.13 18.28 3.16
CA PRO A 20 -2.14 19.09 2.49
C PRO A 20 -1.65 19.78 1.21
N GLU A 21 -0.35 20.07 1.11
CA GLU A 21 0.22 20.77 -0.05
C GLU A 21 0.31 19.87 -1.30
N LEU A 22 0.25 18.55 -1.14
CA LEU A 22 0.35 17.59 -2.24
C LEU A 22 -1.00 17.19 -2.86
N PHE A 23 -2.12 17.47 -2.18
CA PHE A 23 -3.45 17.00 -2.60
C PHE A 23 -4.44 18.16 -2.57
N PRO A 24 -4.89 18.67 -3.74
CA PRO A 24 -5.86 19.75 -3.77
C PRO A 24 -7.14 19.34 -3.04
N SER A 25 -7.62 20.22 -2.16
CA SER A 25 -8.78 20.04 -1.28
C SER A 25 -10.13 19.96 -2.00
N ASP A 26 -10.13 19.89 -3.32
CA ASP A 26 -11.36 19.85 -4.09
C ASP A 26 -12.01 18.48 -3.88
N THR A 27 -13.11 18.47 -3.13
CA THR A 27 -14.08 17.38 -3.13
C THR A 27 -14.64 17.26 -4.53
N VAL A 28 -13.95 16.53 -5.40
CA VAL A 28 -14.44 16.21 -6.73
C VAL A 28 -15.58 15.22 -6.52
N GLU A 29 -16.82 15.70 -6.70
CA GLU A 29 -17.98 14.84 -6.89
C GLU A 29 -17.61 13.79 -7.95
N LEU A 30 -17.75 12.52 -7.57
CA LEU A 30 -17.30 11.37 -8.33
C LEU A 30 -18.16 11.17 -9.59
N SER A 31 -17.98 12.01 -10.60
CA SER A 31 -18.80 12.04 -11.81
C SER A 31 -18.01 11.54 -13.03
N GLU A 32 -18.54 10.47 -13.64
CA GLU A 32 -18.34 9.91 -15.00
C GLU A 32 -16.92 9.71 -15.61
N GLY A 33 -15.85 10.19 -14.99
CA GLY A 33 -14.49 10.16 -15.55
C GLY A 33 -13.50 9.15 -14.93
N TYR A 34 -13.96 8.25 -14.04
CA TYR A 34 -13.04 7.35 -13.33
C TYR A 34 -12.41 6.30 -14.26
N PRO A 35 -11.07 6.17 -14.29
CA PRO A 35 -10.40 5.17 -15.11
C PRO A 35 -10.65 3.74 -14.61
N LEU A 36 -11.00 3.58 -13.33
CA LEU A 36 -11.43 2.31 -12.75
C LEU A 36 -12.95 2.31 -12.69
N LYS A 37 -13.60 1.57 -13.60
CA LYS A 37 -15.05 1.38 -13.53
C LYS A 37 -15.38 0.57 -12.27
N PRO A 38 -16.36 0.99 -11.45
CA PRO A 38 -16.89 0.17 -10.38
C PRO A 38 -17.63 -1.01 -11.01
N ILE A 39 -16.92 -2.11 -11.20
CA ILE A 39 -17.52 -3.41 -11.47
C ILE A 39 -17.81 -3.96 -10.09
N SER A 40 -19.09 -3.93 -9.69
CA SER A 40 -19.57 -4.69 -8.54
C SER A 40 -19.21 -6.15 -8.77
N SER A 41 -18.08 -6.56 -8.21
CA SER A 41 -17.49 -7.86 -8.45
C SER A 41 -17.74 -8.71 -7.22
N PRO A 42 -18.44 -9.87 -7.32
CA PRO A 42 -18.61 -10.77 -6.18
C PRO A 42 -17.26 -11.24 -5.63
N LEU A 43 -16.20 -11.20 -6.44
CA LEU A 43 -14.85 -11.53 -6.03
C LEU A 43 -14.26 -10.48 -5.08
N LEU A 44 -14.59 -9.19 -5.26
CA LEU A 44 -14.13 -8.12 -4.38
C LEU A 44 -14.70 -8.29 -2.97
N SER A 45 -15.98 -8.64 -2.82
CA SER A 45 -16.57 -8.95 -1.50
C SER A 45 -15.79 -10.04 -0.77
N LYS A 46 -15.45 -11.13 -1.50
CA LYS A 46 -14.65 -12.23 -0.94
C LYS A 46 -13.23 -11.77 -0.57
N GLN A 47 -12.58 -10.97 -1.39
CA GLN A 47 -11.25 -10.42 -1.10
C GLN A 47 -11.27 -9.51 0.14
N VAL A 48 -12.32 -8.71 0.31
CA VAL A 48 -12.51 -7.83 1.47
C VAL A 48 -12.70 -8.64 2.75
N GLU A 49 -13.54 -9.68 2.73
CA GLU A 49 -13.72 -10.58 3.86
C GLU A 49 -12.42 -11.29 4.24
N GLU A 50 -11.70 -11.81 3.24
CA GLU A 50 -10.39 -12.45 3.43
C GLU A 50 -9.37 -11.47 4.00
N LEU A 51 -9.34 -10.22 3.53
CA LEU A 51 -8.46 -9.17 4.07
C LEU A 51 -8.70 -8.93 5.55
N VAL A 52 -9.96 -8.76 5.96
CA VAL A 52 -10.29 -8.54 7.38
C VAL A 52 -9.86 -9.74 8.24
N ALA A 53 -10.09 -10.96 7.76
CA ALA A 53 -9.67 -12.18 8.46
C ALA A 53 -8.14 -12.27 8.59
N GLN A 54 -7.39 -11.99 7.53
CA GLN A 54 -5.92 -12.02 7.53
C GLN A 54 -5.32 -10.92 8.40
N LEU A 55 -5.92 -9.71 8.42
CA LEU A 55 -5.48 -8.62 9.29
C LEU A 55 -5.71 -8.93 10.77
N SER A 56 -6.88 -9.49 11.11
CA SER A 56 -7.15 -9.96 12.48
C SER A 56 -6.12 -11.00 12.93
N LYS A 57 -5.87 -12.01 12.09
CA LYS A 57 -4.86 -13.04 12.36
C LYS A 57 -3.45 -12.47 12.50
N THR A 58 -3.09 -11.50 11.66
CA THR A 58 -1.79 -10.82 11.74
C THR A 58 -1.65 -10.07 13.06
N HIS A 59 -2.70 -9.38 13.48
CA HIS A 59 -2.71 -8.68 14.77
C HIS A 59 -2.57 -9.63 15.96
N GLU A 60 -3.27 -10.77 15.96
CA GLU A 60 -3.12 -11.80 17.00
C GLU A 60 -1.68 -12.28 17.13
N VAL A 61 -1.00 -12.52 16.01
CA VAL A 61 0.43 -12.89 16.00
C VAL A 61 1.30 -11.75 16.54
N MET A 62 1.02 -10.50 16.16
CA MET A 62 1.74 -9.34 16.70
C MET A 62 1.58 -9.21 18.21
N ALA A 63 0.37 -9.45 18.74
CA ALA A 63 0.07 -9.40 20.17
C ALA A 63 0.80 -10.49 20.97
N GLN A 64 1.05 -11.66 20.36
CA GLN A 64 1.81 -12.74 20.99
C GLN A 64 3.32 -12.45 21.07
N HIS A 65 3.87 -11.70 20.10
CA HIS A 65 5.31 -11.44 20.00
C HIS A 65 5.76 -10.11 20.63
N ASN A 66 4.86 -9.14 20.83
CA ASN A 66 5.17 -7.85 21.43
C ASN A 66 4.70 -7.76 22.89
N THR A 67 5.62 -7.41 23.80
CA THR A 67 5.34 -7.20 25.24
C THR A 67 4.75 -5.81 25.56
N THR A 68 4.40 -4.99 24.56
CA THR A 68 3.97 -3.60 24.76
C THR A 68 2.72 -3.26 23.96
N ASN A 69 1.68 -2.78 24.68
CA ASN A 69 0.55 -1.91 24.29
C ASN A 69 0.23 -1.77 22.79
N VAL A 70 0.07 -2.89 22.06
CA VAL A 70 -0.63 -2.84 20.77
C VAL A 70 -2.12 -2.78 21.12
N PRO A 71 -2.86 -1.71 20.74
CA PRO A 71 -4.30 -1.66 20.97
C PRO A 71 -4.98 -2.85 20.30
N ASP A 72 -6.02 -3.39 20.93
CA ASP A 72 -6.78 -4.52 20.41
C ASP A 72 -7.26 -4.27 18.97
N PHE A 73 -7.34 -5.34 18.17
CA PHE A 73 -7.88 -5.24 16.82
C PHE A 73 -9.39 -4.99 16.89
N ASP A 74 -9.80 -3.76 16.57
CA ASP A 74 -11.22 -3.44 16.51
C ASP A 74 -11.86 -4.05 15.25
N MET A 75 -12.40 -5.25 15.42
CA MET A 75 -13.13 -5.97 14.38
C MET A 75 -14.37 -5.21 13.88
N SER A 76 -15.02 -4.42 14.73
CA SER A 76 -16.20 -3.65 14.35
C SER A 76 -15.82 -2.48 13.45
N LEU A 77 -14.74 -1.78 13.78
CA LEU A 77 -14.14 -0.74 12.96
C LEU A 77 -13.59 -1.31 11.64
N ALA A 78 -12.96 -2.50 11.68
CA ALA A 78 -12.46 -3.14 10.48
C ALA A 78 -13.60 -3.41 9.48
N LYS A 79 -14.72 -3.95 9.95
CA LYS A 79 -15.90 -4.21 9.11
C LYS A 79 -16.58 -2.94 8.60
N SER A 80 -16.49 -1.82 9.31
CA SER A 80 -17.05 -0.55 8.85
C SER A 80 -16.14 0.18 7.85
N VAL A 81 -14.82 -0.02 7.95
CA VAL A 81 -13.83 0.55 7.04
C VAL A 81 -13.69 -0.27 5.76
N PHE A 82 -13.49 -1.59 5.90
CA PHE A 82 -13.25 -2.49 4.77
C PHE A 82 -14.59 -2.97 4.21
N THR A 83 -15.20 -2.12 3.39
CA THR A 83 -16.46 -2.41 2.68
C THR A 83 -16.26 -2.26 1.18
N VAL A 84 -17.01 -3.00 0.37
CA VAL A 84 -16.91 -2.89 -1.11
C VAL A 84 -17.06 -1.45 -1.60
N PRO A 85 -18.03 -0.63 -1.13
CA PRO A 85 -18.14 0.77 -1.54
C PRO A 85 -16.92 1.61 -1.18
N ASN A 86 -16.33 1.40 0.01
CA ASN A 86 -15.11 2.11 0.42
C ASN A 86 -13.92 1.70 -0.46
N PHE A 87 -13.83 0.42 -0.86
CA PHE A 87 -12.81 -0.02 -1.81
C PHE A 87 -12.97 0.64 -3.16
N GLU A 88 -14.16 0.61 -3.75
CA GLU A 88 -14.42 1.27 -5.04
C GLU A 88 -14.08 2.77 -4.99
N TYR A 89 -14.47 3.44 -3.90
CA TYR A 89 -14.16 4.85 -3.67
C TYR A 89 -12.66 5.11 -3.57
N PHE A 90 -11.96 4.49 -2.63
CA PHE A 90 -10.55 4.80 -2.36
C PHE A 90 -9.61 4.33 -3.49
N LEU A 91 -9.93 3.22 -4.18
CA LEU A 91 -9.19 2.82 -5.38
C LEU A 91 -9.37 3.84 -6.51
N GLY A 92 -10.59 4.36 -6.66
CA GLY A 92 -10.88 5.47 -7.56
C GLY A 92 -9.98 6.66 -7.23
N VAL A 93 -10.02 7.14 -5.98
CA VAL A 93 -9.21 8.29 -5.53
C VAL A 93 -7.71 8.07 -5.82
N TYR A 94 -7.17 6.89 -5.57
CA TYR A 94 -5.80 6.56 -5.93
C TYR A 94 -5.53 6.74 -7.44
N ALA A 95 -6.39 6.16 -8.29
CA ALA A 95 -6.22 6.20 -9.73
C ALA A 95 -6.33 7.60 -10.33
N TYR A 96 -7.13 8.47 -9.71
CA TYR A 96 -7.33 9.86 -10.14
C TYR A 96 -6.24 10.79 -9.59
N SER A 97 -6.03 10.81 -8.28
CA SER A 97 -5.23 11.84 -7.60
C SER A 97 -3.75 11.47 -7.49
N ILE A 98 -3.41 10.19 -7.41
CA ILE A 98 -2.08 9.74 -6.96
C ILE A 98 -1.24 9.13 -8.06
N ARG A 99 -1.86 8.68 -9.15
CA ARG A 99 -1.16 8.08 -10.29
C ARG A 99 0.06 8.88 -10.77
N SER A 100 -0.03 10.21 -10.81
CA SER A 100 1.06 11.07 -11.30
C SER A 100 2.25 11.15 -10.33
N TYR A 101 2.01 10.99 -9.02
CA TYR A 101 3.03 11.14 -7.98
C TYR A 101 3.59 9.80 -7.49
N HIS A 102 2.81 8.72 -7.61
CA HIS A 102 3.16 7.37 -7.20
C HIS A 102 2.75 6.35 -8.29
N PRO A 103 3.42 6.37 -9.46
CA PRO A 103 3.04 5.61 -10.66
C PRO A 103 3.40 4.12 -10.58
N ILE A 104 3.16 3.50 -9.43
CA ILE A 104 3.44 2.09 -9.17
C ILE A 104 2.55 1.16 -10.00
N LEU A 105 1.30 1.57 -10.28
CA LEU A 105 0.36 0.78 -11.05
C LEU A 105 0.20 1.28 -12.48
N HIS A 106 0.12 0.34 -13.41
CA HIS A 106 -0.40 0.60 -14.74
C HIS A 106 -1.94 0.58 -14.69
N ILE A 107 -2.55 1.72 -14.33
CA ILE A 107 -4.01 1.86 -14.14
C ILE A 107 -4.86 1.27 -15.28
N PRO A 108 -4.53 1.46 -16.58
CA PRO A 108 -5.38 0.92 -17.65
C PRO A 108 -5.53 -0.61 -17.66
N THR A 109 -4.56 -1.34 -17.09
CA THR A 109 -4.57 -2.81 -17.01
C THR A 109 -4.80 -3.32 -15.60
N PHE A 110 -4.95 -2.41 -14.62
CA PHE A 110 -5.12 -2.78 -13.24
C PHE A 110 -6.51 -3.39 -13.02
N ARG A 111 -6.52 -4.60 -12.47
CA ARG A 111 -7.70 -5.41 -12.21
C ARG A 111 -7.72 -5.80 -10.74
N TYR A 112 -8.50 -5.06 -9.95
CA TYR A 112 -8.57 -5.26 -8.49
C TYR A 112 -9.13 -6.64 -8.11
N ASP A 113 -9.81 -7.33 -9.02
CA ASP A 113 -10.34 -8.68 -8.82
C ASP A 113 -9.27 -9.78 -8.93
N HIS A 114 -8.13 -9.51 -9.57
CA HIS A 114 -7.03 -10.48 -9.75
C HIS A 114 -5.72 -10.09 -9.08
N VAL A 115 -5.69 -8.96 -8.39
CA VAL A 115 -4.51 -8.48 -7.67
C VAL A 115 -4.34 -9.23 -6.34
N THR A 116 -3.10 -9.38 -5.90
CA THR A 116 -2.77 -9.85 -4.55
C THR A 116 -3.36 -8.97 -3.45
N LEU A 117 -3.79 -9.59 -2.35
CA LEU A 117 -4.38 -8.90 -1.20
C LEU A 117 -3.45 -7.82 -0.59
N PRO A 118 -2.12 -8.04 -0.43
CA PRO A 118 -1.18 -7.00 -0.01
C PRO A 118 -1.29 -5.72 -0.83
N LEU A 119 -1.32 -5.83 -2.17
CA LEU A 119 -1.36 -4.67 -3.05
C LEU A 119 -2.72 -4.00 -3.02
N LEU A 120 -3.82 -4.78 -3.05
CA LEU A 120 -5.18 -4.26 -2.91
C LEU A 120 -5.33 -3.41 -1.63
N LEU A 121 -4.84 -3.93 -0.50
CA LEU A 121 -4.86 -3.25 0.79
C LEU A 121 -4.00 -1.97 0.77
N ALA A 122 -2.78 -2.04 0.24
CA ALA A 122 -1.89 -0.89 0.24
C ALA A 122 -2.44 0.27 -0.59
N ILE A 123 -3.02 -0.01 -1.76
CA ILE A 123 -3.66 1.01 -2.62
C ILE A 123 -4.90 1.59 -1.95
N PHE A 124 -5.73 0.75 -1.34
CA PHE A 124 -6.89 1.19 -0.56
C PHE A 124 -6.48 2.18 0.54
N LEU A 125 -5.46 1.83 1.33
CA LEU A 125 -4.98 2.67 2.42
C LEU A 125 -4.35 3.97 1.93
N LEU A 126 -3.65 3.93 0.79
CA LEU A 126 -3.12 5.14 0.16
C LEU A 126 -4.24 6.05 -0.33
N GLY A 127 -5.26 5.49 -0.99
CA GLY A 127 -6.46 6.22 -1.40
C GLY A 127 -7.18 6.86 -0.22
N ALA A 128 -7.32 6.13 0.90
CA ALA A 128 -7.89 6.66 2.14
C ALA A 128 -7.02 7.77 2.75
N LEU A 129 -5.69 7.65 2.73
CA LEU A 129 -4.78 8.67 3.25
C LEU A 129 -4.94 10.01 2.55
N VAL A 130 -5.15 9.99 1.23
CA VAL A 130 -5.18 11.19 0.38
C VAL A 130 -6.59 11.71 0.10
N SER A 131 -7.62 11.00 0.58
CA SER A 131 -9.00 11.44 0.49
C SER A 131 -9.28 12.59 1.46
N ALA A 132 -10.34 13.35 1.18
CA ALA A 132 -10.88 14.31 2.13
C ALA A 132 -11.17 13.61 3.48
N PRO A 133 -11.00 14.31 4.62
CA PRO A 133 -11.15 13.72 5.95
C PRO A 133 -12.61 13.36 6.23
N MET A 134 -12.98 12.15 5.83
CA MET A 134 -14.24 11.46 6.15
C MET A 134 -14.00 10.38 7.20
N ASP A 135 -15.03 10.00 7.94
CA ASP A 135 -14.92 9.04 9.05
C ASP A 135 -14.21 7.75 8.64
N HIS A 136 -14.55 7.18 7.48
CA HIS A 136 -13.93 5.95 6.97
C HIS A 136 -12.46 6.15 6.58
N ALA A 137 -12.09 7.31 6.03
CA ALA A 137 -10.72 7.64 5.63
C ALA A 137 -9.81 7.85 6.86
N VAL A 138 -10.33 8.54 7.89
CA VAL A 138 -9.64 8.71 9.16
C VAL A 138 -9.52 7.37 9.89
N SER A 139 -10.60 6.58 9.90
CA SER A 139 -10.63 5.26 10.53
C SER A 139 -9.66 4.26 9.90
N ALA A 140 -9.46 4.31 8.58
CA ALA A 140 -8.51 3.46 7.86
C ALA A 140 -7.07 3.56 8.40
N ARG A 141 -6.70 4.72 8.97
CA ARG A 141 -5.36 4.95 9.54
C ARG A 141 -5.02 4.02 10.71
N HIS A 142 -6.03 3.55 11.44
CA HIS A 142 -5.83 2.59 12.54
C HIS A 142 -5.24 1.26 12.04
N PHE A 143 -5.40 0.94 10.76
CA PHE A 143 -4.94 -0.31 10.18
C PHE A 143 -3.53 -0.20 9.56
N PHE A 144 -2.88 0.97 9.55
CA PHE A 144 -1.57 1.13 8.90
C PHE A 144 -0.49 0.22 9.47
N HIS A 145 -0.42 0.09 10.80
CA HIS A 145 0.62 -0.71 11.47
C HIS A 145 0.43 -2.21 11.21
N VAL A 146 -0.78 -2.74 11.43
CA VAL A 146 -1.09 -4.15 11.14
C VAL A 146 -0.95 -4.47 9.65
N SER A 147 -1.25 -3.52 8.77
CA SER A 147 -1.07 -3.70 7.32
C SER A 147 0.39 -3.78 6.91
N GLU A 148 1.27 -2.98 7.52
CA GLU A 148 2.72 -3.11 7.32
C GLU A 148 3.18 -4.51 7.73
N GLU A 149 2.82 -4.96 8.93
CA GLU A 149 3.20 -6.31 9.36
C GLU A 149 2.62 -7.40 8.46
N PHE A 150 1.37 -7.28 8.02
CA PHE A 150 0.75 -8.22 7.08
C PHE A 150 1.55 -8.32 5.77
N ILE A 151 1.92 -7.17 5.18
CA ILE A 151 2.67 -7.12 3.92
C ILE A 151 4.08 -7.69 4.09
N PHE A 152 4.81 -7.25 5.12
CA PHE A 152 6.19 -7.71 5.35
C PHE A 152 6.27 -9.15 5.86
N ASN A 153 5.22 -9.71 6.46
CA ASN A 153 5.12 -11.12 6.82
C ASN A 153 4.54 -12.00 5.72
N HIS A 154 4.12 -11.43 4.59
CA HIS A 154 3.55 -12.19 3.49
C HIS A 154 4.54 -13.26 2.98
N PRO A 155 4.10 -14.50 2.72
CA PRO A 155 4.99 -15.61 2.34
C PRO A 155 5.86 -15.28 1.12
N THR A 156 5.30 -14.62 0.10
CA THR A 156 6.04 -14.19 -1.09
C THR A 156 7.17 -13.22 -0.74
N PHE A 157 6.93 -12.25 0.16
CA PHE A 157 7.96 -11.29 0.59
C PHE A 157 9.09 -12.01 1.34
N ARG A 158 8.72 -12.93 2.24
CA ARG A 158 9.69 -13.74 2.99
C ARG A 158 10.50 -14.66 2.08
N GLN A 159 9.87 -15.27 1.06
CA GLN A 159 10.54 -16.10 0.07
C GLN A 159 11.56 -15.29 -0.77
N LEU A 160 11.24 -14.04 -1.13
CA LEU A 160 12.20 -13.17 -1.82
C LEU A 160 13.46 -12.92 -0.98
N LEU A 161 13.30 -12.74 0.34
CA LEU A 161 14.41 -12.54 1.26
C LEU A 161 15.26 -13.80 1.51
N LEU A 162 14.64 -14.99 1.44
CA LEU A 162 15.36 -16.25 1.63
C LEU A 162 16.29 -16.60 0.46
N GLY A 163 16.11 -15.96 -0.71
CA GLY A 163 16.99 -16.11 -1.87
C GLY A 163 16.91 -17.53 -2.47
N SER A 164 16.18 -17.70 -3.57
CA SER A 164 16.36 -18.90 -4.39
C SER A 164 17.71 -18.79 -5.11
N ASN A 165 18.60 -19.78 -4.95
CA ASN A 165 19.93 -19.84 -5.58
C ASN A 165 19.92 -19.83 -7.12
N THR A 166 18.74 -19.82 -7.75
CA THR A 166 18.56 -19.68 -9.19
C THR A 166 18.00 -18.29 -9.53
N PRO A 167 18.64 -17.51 -10.42
CA PRO A 167 18.06 -16.28 -10.93
C PRO A 167 16.80 -16.62 -11.71
N LYS A 168 15.65 -16.29 -11.14
CA LYS A 168 14.35 -16.39 -11.80
C LYS A 168 13.88 -15.00 -12.17
N ASP A 169 13.20 -14.89 -13.30
CA ASP A 169 12.48 -13.67 -13.64
C ASP A 169 11.43 -13.39 -12.56
N PRO A 170 11.23 -12.10 -12.19
CA PRO A 170 10.26 -11.75 -11.18
C PRO A 170 8.85 -12.13 -11.63
N THR A 171 8.09 -12.79 -10.76
CA THR A 171 6.68 -13.07 -11.03
C THR A 171 5.83 -11.83 -10.75
N ILE A 172 4.68 -11.71 -11.42
CA ILE A 172 3.69 -10.65 -11.16
C ILE A 172 3.36 -10.59 -9.66
N GLN A 173 3.11 -11.74 -9.02
CA GLN A 173 2.81 -11.81 -7.59
C GLN A 173 3.94 -11.22 -6.72
N SER A 174 5.21 -11.50 -7.05
CA SER A 174 6.36 -10.94 -6.33
C SER A 174 6.43 -9.43 -6.50
N ILE A 175 6.16 -8.93 -7.71
CA ILE A 175 6.16 -7.49 -8.00
C ILE A 175 5.05 -6.80 -7.23
N GLU A 176 3.82 -7.31 -7.29
CA GLU A 176 2.69 -6.72 -6.57
C GLU A 176 2.93 -6.65 -5.06
N VAL A 177 3.55 -7.66 -4.47
CA VAL A 177 3.92 -7.65 -3.05
C VAL A 177 5.02 -6.63 -2.75
N LEU A 178 5.99 -6.44 -3.64
CA LEU A 178 7.01 -5.37 -3.50
C LEU A 178 6.39 -3.97 -3.66
N GLN A 179 5.46 -3.82 -4.59
CA GLN A 179 4.69 -2.60 -4.81
C GLN A 179 3.82 -2.25 -3.59
N ALA A 180 3.21 -3.26 -2.97
CA ALA A 180 2.48 -3.12 -1.71
C ALA A 180 3.42 -2.65 -0.58
N ALA A 181 4.59 -3.28 -0.45
CA ALA A 181 5.58 -2.94 0.55
C ALA A 181 6.12 -1.51 0.37
N LEU A 182 6.41 -1.09 -0.86
CA LEU A 182 6.82 0.28 -1.17
C LEU A 182 5.72 1.29 -0.81
N THR A 183 4.46 0.95 -1.15
CA THR A 183 3.30 1.81 -0.89
C THR A 183 3.03 1.97 0.61
N ILE A 184 3.09 0.91 1.42
CA ILE A 184 2.88 1.03 2.86
C ILE A 184 4.01 1.81 3.55
N LEU A 185 5.26 1.68 3.08
CA LEU A 185 6.36 2.51 3.57
C LEU A 185 6.18 3.98 3.19
N PHE A 186 5.66 4.27 2.00
CA PHE A 186 5.31 5.63 1.61
C PHE A 186 4.26 6.23 2.56
N ILE A 187 3.17 5.49 2.82
CA ILE A 187 2.11 5.89 3.77
C ILE A 187 2.70 6.16 5.15
N GLN A 188 3.44 5.21 5.72
CA GLN A 188 3.94 5.34 7.09
C GLN A 188 5.10 6.34 7.23
N SER A 189 5.88 6.58 6.17
CA SER A 189 6.93 7.63 6.18
C SER A 189 6.34 9.01 6.41
N GLY A 190 5.07 9.18 6.05
CA GLY A 190 4.35 10.41 6.26
C GLY A 190 3.81 10.64 7.67
N ILE A 191 3.75 9.60 8.49
CA ILE A 191 3.18 9.71 9.84
C ILE A 191 4.20 10.43 10.74
N ASN A 192 3.73 11.42 11.49
CA ASN A 192 4.57 12.19 12.41
C ASN A 192 4.82 11.42 13.74
N ASP A 193 5.18 10.15 13.66
CA ASP A 193 5.55 9.33 14.81
C ASP A 193 7.03 8.97 14.75
N GLN A 194 7.76 9.23 15.85
CA GLN A 194 9.19 8.96 15.93
C GLN A 194 9.48 7.45 15.91
N SER A 195 8.64 6.65 16.56
CA SER A 195 8.84 5.20 16.66
C SER A 195 8.68 4.54 15.29
N THR A 196 7.63 4.89 14.56
CA THR A 196 7.35 4.46 13.19
C THR A 196 8.47 4.90 12.24
N ARG A 197 8.89 6.16 12.26
CA ARG A 197 9.99 6.65 11.41
C ARG A 197 11.31 5.92 11.68
N ARG A 198 11.60 5.59 12.94
CA ARG A 198 12.78 4.78 13.29
C ARG A 198 12.66 3.36 12.74
N ARG A 199 11.51 2.69 12.93
CA ARG A 199 11.24 1.33 12.42
C ARG A 199 11.39 1.27 10.90
N ILE A 200 10.81 2.23 10.17
CA ILE A 200 10.96 2.32 8.72
C ILE A 200 12.43 2.42 8.32
N ARG A 201 13.16 3.39 8.89
CA ARG A 201 14.56 3.64 8.50
C ARG A 201 15.51 2.49 8.84
N VAL A 202 15.33 1.86 10.00
CA VAL A 202 16.30 0.89 10.54
C VAL A 202 15.96 -0.55 10.15
N GLU A 203 14.67 -0.87 10.01
CA GLU A 203 14.22 -2.25 9.80
C GLU A 203 13.58 -2.43 8.42
N LYS A 204 12.50 -1.70 8.12
CA LYS A 204 11.65 -2.02 6.97
C LYS A 204 12.25 -1.58 5.62
N SER A 205 12.85 -0.40 5.54
CA SER A 205 13.48 0.09 4.29
C SER A 205 14.68 -0.76 3.85
N PRO A 206 15.59 -1.18 4.75
CA PRO A 206 16.64 -2.14 4.40
C PRO A 206 16.09 -3.49 3.93
N LEU A 207 15.04 -4.00 4.58
CA LEU A 207 14.38 -5.26 4.17
C LEU A 207 13.79 -5.15 2.76
N LEU A 208 13.05 -4.09 2.45
CA LEU A 208 12.52 -3.85 1.11
C LEU A 208 13.66 -3.76 0.08
N SER A 209 14.72 -3.02 0.39
CA SER A 209 15.88 -2.88 -0.49
C SER A 209 16.55 -4.22 -0.78
N ALA A 210 16.67 -5.09 0.24
CA ALA A 210 17.19 -6.44 0.06
C ALA A 210 16.26 -7.29 -0.81
N ALA A 211 14.95 -7.28 -0.54
CA ALA A 211 13.97 -8.03 -1.32
C ALA A 211 13.95 -7.60 -2.80
N VAL A 212 14.03 -6.30 -3.11
CA VAL A 212 14.10 -5.77 -4.48
C VAL A 212 15.40 -6.21 -5.19
N ARG A 213 16.53 -6.21 -4.48
CA ARG A 213 17.80 -6.67 -5.06
C ARG A 213 17.79 -8.16 -5.36
N LEU A 214 17.12 -8.95 -4.51
CA LEU A 214 17.02 -10.40 -4.64
C LEU A 214 15.92 -10.85 -5.61
N SER A 215 14.93 -10.00 -5.91
CA SER A 215 13.80 -10.35 -6.78
C SER A 215 14.14 -10.40 -8.27
N GLY A 216 15.29 -9.85 -8.68
CA GLY A 216 15.67 -9.77 -10.10
C GLY A 216 14.99 -8.65 -10.88
N VAL A 217 14.08 -7.88 -10.27
CA VAL A 217 13.36 -6.74 -10.91
C VAL A 217 14.33 -5.72 -11.52
N LEU A 218 15.44 -5.42 -10.84
CA LEU A 218 16.46 -4.47 -11.33
C LEU A 218 17.20 -4.93 -12.60
N ARG A 219 17.02 -6.18 -13.01
CA ARG A 219 17.62 -6.75 -14.24
C ARG A 219 16.65 -6.72 -15.42
N VAL A 220 15.37 -6.44 -15.18
CA VAL A 220 14.35 -6.38 -16.23
C VAL A 220 14.64 -5.16 -17.11
N LYS A 221 14.61 -5.37 -18.42
CA LYS A 221 14.79 -4.33 -19.43
C LYS A 221 13.72 -4.52 -20.49
N HIS A 222 13.28 -3.43 -21.12
CA HIS A 222 12.52 -3.53 -22.36
C HIS A 222 13.34 -4.33 -23.37
N ARG A 223 12.85 -5.51 -23.73
CA ARG A 223 13.45 -6.37 -24.76
C ARG A 223 12.45 -6.61 -25.85
N ILE A 224 12.03 -5.57 -26.56
CA ILE A 224 11.23 -5.81 -27.75
C ILE A 224 11.45 -4.69 -28.79
N SER A 225 12.00 -5.08 -29.94
CA SER A 225 11.73 -4.43 -31.21
C SER A 225 10.48 -5.12 -31.75
N ILE A 226 9.28 -4.72 -31.32
CA ILE A 226 8.04 -5.34 -31.83
C ILE A 226 7.92 -4.91 -33.29
N THR A 227 8.02 -5.84 -34.23
CA THR A 227 7.72 -5.57 -35.65
C THR A 227 6.28 -5.92 -36.02
N ASP A 228 5.64 -6.86 -35.29
CA ASP A 228 4.27 -7.31 -35.54
C ASP A 228 3.45 -7.32 -34.24
N TYR A 229 2.25 -6.74 -34.28
CA TYR A 229 1.38 -6.56 -33.11
C TYR A 229 0.38 -7.72 -33.01
N THR A 230 0.66 -8.74 -32.19
CA THR A 230 -0.34 -9.75 -31.79
C THR A 230 -0.91 -9.49 -30.39
N ALA A 231 -2.05 -10.10 -30.04
CA ALA A 231 -2.66 -9.96 -28.71
C ALA A 231 -1.80 -10.58 -27.59
N GLU A 232 -1.04 -11.63 -27.90
CA GLU A 232 -0.10 -12.26 -26.96
C GLU A 232 1.10 -11.35 -26.70
N ASP A 233 1.59 -10.65 -27.73
CA ASP A 233 2.66 -9.65 -27.58
C ASP A 233 2.24 -8.49 -26.67
N TRP A 234 0.96 -8.09 -26.72
CA TRP A 234 0.42 -7.05 -25.83
C TRP A 234 0.39 -7.49 -24.36
N SER A 235 -0.01 -8.73 -24.07
CA SER A 235 -0.02 -9.25 -22.70
C SER A 235 1.40 -9.38 -22.13
N LEU A 236 2.35 -9.85 -22.95
CA LEU A 236 3.76 -9.90 -22.58
C LEU A 236 4.36 -8.50 -22.37
N PHE A 237 3.96 -7.53 -23.19
CA PHE A 237 4.35 -6.14 -23.01
C PHE A 237 3.84 -5.59 -21.67
N ILE A 238 2.56 -5.80 -21.35
CA ILE A 238 1.96 -5.34 -20.08
C ILE A 238 2.66 -5.94 -18.88
N GLU A 239 2.89 -7.26 -18.87
CA GLU A 239 3.61 -7.95 -17.78
C GLU A 239 5.00 -7.33 -17.58
N ARG A 240 5.75 -7.11 -18.66
CA ARG A 240 7.07 -6.48 -18.58
C ARG A 240 7.01 -5.02 -18.14
N GLU A 241 6.03 -4.27 -18.61
CA GLU A 241 5.81 -2.88 -18.20
C GLU A 241 5.54 -2.80 -16.69
N THR A 242 4.74 -3.73 -16.14
CA THR A 242 4.52 -3.84 -14.69
C THR A 242 5.79 -4.17 -13.92
N CYS A 243 6.71 -4.98 -14.48
CA CYS A 243 8.00 -5.24 -13.86
C CYS A 243 8.95 -4.03 -13.85
N ILE A 244 8.78 -3.08 -14.77
CA ILE A 244 9.71 -1.95 -14.96
C ILE A 244 9.31 -0.74 -14.11
N ARG A 245 8.02 -0.59 -13.81
CA ARG A 245 7.45 0.47 -12.95
C ARG A 245 7.64 0.18 -11.47
#